data_AF-H1KYG0-F1
#
_entry.id   AF-H1KYG0-F1
#
_cell.length_a   1.000
_cell.length_b   1.000
_cell.length_c   1.000
_cell.angle_alpha   90.00
_cell.angle_beta   90.00
_cell.angle_gamma   90.00
#
_symmetry.space_group_name_H-M   'P 1'
#
loop_
_entity.id
_entity.type
_entity.pdbx_description
1 polymer ?
#
loop_
_entity_poly.entity_id
_entity_poly.type
_entity_poly.pdbx_seq_one_letter_code
_entity_poly.pdbx_strand_id
1 'polypeptide(L)'
;MFFKKLSTIERIYNIGLELEHLDEIFEKITKFLIEFEEDIIKTYASSVLNEITVENIMTKDVLTVPEDMNLEKFEKHIREHKHLGYPVVDENDNILGIVTFNDLKKIGKELFKKFKVKDVMTPESKLVTVSPKTSAADVQKIMWKNDIGRILVVDDKNNLLGIVTKSDLLRASVILLNEMPKITECKHITNFYFYDRDASKINKLADDMVVLLGARGYIVSEKEGYIEILTRDWEPLAKIMKSKNKIEHITITTKTLNLIDEKIAKEVINLIEKYAFEEIIITDHITLINERSSIIRVITDITSFRDSKKTFGTVTIRIDF
;
A
#
# COMPACT_ATOMS: atom_id res chain seq x y z
N MET A 1 -13.39 27.40 -15.24
CA MET A 1 -13.68 26.13 -14.56
C MET A 1 -12.90 25.05 -15.30
N PHE A 2 -11.64 24.82 -14.92
CA PHE A 2 -10.81 23.80 -15.57
C PHE A 2 -11.13 22.45 -14.91
N PHE A 3 -11.79 21.56 -15.64
CA PHE A 3 -11.83 20.15 -15.26
C PHE A 3 -10.39 19.64 -15.29
N LYS A 4 -9.77 19.45 -14.12
CA LYS A 4 -8.58 18.60 -14.01
C LYS A 4 -9.00 17.24 -14.57
N LYS A 5 -8.28 16.76 -15.58
CA LYS A 5 -8.49 15.45 -16.18
C LYS A 5 -8.26 14.44 -15.05
N LEU A 6 -9.32 13.86 -14.48
CA LEU A 6 -9.20 12.72 -13.56
C LEU A 6 -8.41 11.66 -14.33
N SER A 7 -7.24 11.29 -13.84
CA SER A 7 -6.50 10.18 -14.43
C SER A 7 -7.13 8.90 -13.90
N THR A 8 -7.75 8.12 -14.78
CA THR A 8 -8.27 6.79 -14.42
C THR A 8 -7.21 5.74 -14.75
N ILE A 9 -6.92 4.86 -13.80
CA ILE A 9 -6.14 3.65 -14.03
C ILE A 9 -7.10 2.46 -13.95
N GLU A 10 -7.11 1.61 -14.97
CA GLU A 10 -7.89 0.38 -15.01
C GLU A 10 -6.96 -0.82 -15.22
N ARG A 11 -7.19 -1.89 -14.45
CA ARG A 11 -6.47 -3.16 -14.56
C ARG A 11 -7.44 -4.31 -14.45
N ILE A 12 -7.25 -5.33 -15.27
CA ILE A 12 -8.08 -6.55 -15.28
C ILE A 12 -7.18 -7.74 -14.95
N TYR A 13 -7.62 -8.54 -14.00
CA TYR A 13 -6.95 -9.75 -13.54
C TYR A 13 -7.87 -10.94 -13.78
N ASN A 14 -7.35 -12.02 -14.36
CA ASN A 14 -8.10 -13.28 -14.49
C ASN A 14 -7.75 -14.17 -13.29
N ILE A 15 -8.78 -14.75 -12.68
CA ILE A 15 -8.66 -15.63 -11.52
C ILE A 15 -9.19 -17.01 -11.91
N GLY A 16 -8.36 -18.03 -11.71
CA GLY A 16 -8.76 -19.43 -11.78
C GLY A 16 -8.36 -20.11 -10.48
N LEU A 17 -9.33 -20.64 -9.75
CA LEU A 17 -9.15 -21.27 -8.45
C LEU A 17 -9.86 -22.63 -8.42
N GLU A 18 -9.31 -23.56 -7.66
CA GLU A 18 -9.96 -24.83 -7.34
C GLU A 18 -10.37 -24.75 -5.87
N LEU A 19 -11.62 -24.36 -5.61
CA LEU A 19 -12.15 -24.09 -4.27
C LEU A 19 -13.47 -24.84 -4.08
N GLU A 20 -13.68 -25.33 -2.87
CA GLU A 20 -14.88 -26.11 -2.53
C GLU A 20 -15.97 -25.25 -1.87
N HIS A 21 -15.56 -24.17 -1.20
CA HIS A 21 -16.44 -23.32 -0.41
C HIS A 21 -16.41 -21.85 -0.88
N LEU A 22 -17.56 -21.19 -0.76
CA LEU A 22 -17.76 -19.77 -1.06
C LEU A 22 -16.96 -18.88 -0.11
N ASP A 23 -16.81 -19.25 1.16
CA ASP A 23 -16.02 -18.46 2.10
C ASP A 23 -14.54 -18.38 1.68
N GLU A 24 -13.96 -19.48 1.19
CA GLU A 24 -12.61 -19.50 0.63
C GLU A 24 -12.46 -18.55 -0.56
N ILE A 25 -13.50 -18.42 -1.41
CA ILE A 25 -13.51 -17.47 -2.52
C ILE A 25 -13.36 -16.04 -1.99
N PHE A 26 -14.19 -15.65 -1.01
CA PHE A 26 -14.15 -14.32 -0.41
C PHE A 26 -12.85 -14.05 0.35
N GLU A 27 -12.28 -15.03 1.04
CA GLU A 27 -10.98 -14.89 1.69
C GLU A 27 -9.85 -14.62 0.68
N LYS A 28 -9.84 -15.34 -0.46
CA LYS A 28 -8.85 -15.14 -1.53
C LYS A 28 -8.99 -13.76 -2.19
N ILE A 29 -10.21 -13.33 -2.47
CA ILE A 29 -10.47 -11.98 -3.01
C ILE A 29 -9.99 -10.94 -2.02
N THR A 30 -10.40 -11.04 -0.75
CA THR A 30 -10.00 -10.11 0.31
C THR A 30 -8.48 -10.01 0.39
N LYS A 31 -7.79 -11.15 0.42
CA LYS A 31 -6.32 -11.19 0.45
C LYS A 31 -5.72 -10.49 -0.77
N PHE A 32 -6.22 -10.79 -1.97
CA PHE A 32 -5.77 -10.12 -3.19
C PHE A 32 -5.98 -8.61 -3.14
N LEU A 33 -7.10 -8.14 -2.58
CA LEU A 33 -7.39 -6.70 -2.44
C LEU A 33 -6.45 -6.01 -1.46
N ILE A 34 -6.15 -6.65 -0.32
CA ILE A 34 -5.19 -6.13 0.65
C ILE A 34 -3.79 -6.04 0.03
N GLU A 35 -3.34 -7.11 -0.66
CA GLU A 35 -2.04 -7.11 -1.34
C GLU A 35 -1.98 -6.04 -2.45
N PHE A 36 -3.08 -5.87 -3.20
CA PHE A 36 -3.18 -4.85 -4.23
C PHE A 36 -3.15 -3.42 -3.65
N GLU A 37 -3.82 -3.19 -2.52
CA GLU A 37 -3.78 -1.91 -1.80
C GLU A 37 -2.34 -1.55 -1.42
N GLU A 38 -1.59 -2.50 -0.84
CA GLU A 38 -0.17 -2.28 -0.52
C GLU A 38 0.67 -1.92 -1.76
N ASP A 39 0.39 -2.54 -2.90
CA ASP A 39 1.14 -2.30 -4.13
C ASP A 39 0.80 -0.96 -4.78
N ILE A 40 -0.48 -0.53 -4.73
CA ILE A 40 -0.87 0.83 -5.07
C ILE A 40 -0.09 1.81 -4.20
N ILE A 41 -0.13 1.60 -2.89
CA ILE A 41 0.53 2.44 -1.89
C ILE A 41 2.03 2.57 -2.16
N LYS A 42 2.74 1.46 -2.43
CA LYS A 42 4.17 1.48 -2.78
C LYS A 42 4.43 2.30 -4.05
N THR A 43 3.55 2.20 -5.04
CA THR A 43 3.63 2.95 -6.29
C THR A 43 3.47 4.46 -6.04
N TYR A 44 2.50 4.85 -5.20
CA TYR A 44 2.32 6.25 -4.77
C TYR A 44 3.49 6.75 -3.93
N ALA A 45 4.00 5.97 -2.98
CA ALA A 45 5.14 6.38 -2.16
C ALA A 45 6.38 6.68 -3.03
N SER A 46 6.59 5.88 -4.09
CA SER A 46 7.63 6.12 -5.09
C SER A 46 7.39 7.41 -5.88
N SER A 47 6.14 7.69 -6.30
CA SER A 47 5.83 8.95 -7.00
C SER A 47 6.05 10.17 -6.11
N VAL A 48 5.72 10.09 -4.82
CA VAL A 48 5.91 11.22 -3.89
C VAL A 48 7.38 11.46 -3.56
N LEU A 49 8.22 10.42 -3.46
CA LEU A 49 9.68 10.59 -3.33
C LEU A 49 10.30 11.29 -4.56
N ASN A 50 9.65 11.25 -5.73
CA ASN A 50 10.10 12.04 -6.89
C ASN A 50 9.77 13.54 -6.73
N GLU A 51 8.76 13.90 -5.94
CA GLU A 51 8.36 15.30 -5.72
C GLU A 51 9.15 15.99 -4.61
N ILE A 52 9.76 15.22 -3.69
CA ILE A 52 10.61 15.76 -2.63
C ILE A 52 12.01 16.02 -3.16
N THR A 53 12.43 17.28 -3.13
CA THR A 53 13.82 17.67 -3.41
C THR A 53 14.73 17.47 -2.19
N VAL A 54 16.01 17.20 -2.44
CA VAL A 54 17.03 16.97 -1.41
C VAL A 54 17.20 18.16 -0.48
N GLU A 55 17.08 19.39 -0.98
CA GLU A 55 17.15 20.61 -0.16
C GLU A 55 16.15 20.64 0.99
N ASN A 56 15.01 19.95 0.85
CA ASN A 56 13.95 19.89 1.85
C ASN A 56 14.27 18.89 2.98
N ILE A 57 15.16 17.93 2.72
CA ILE A 57 15.45 16.81 3.63
C ILE A 57 16.91 16.76 4.09
N MET A 58 17.82 17.52 3.46
CA MET A 58 19.23 17.53 3.81
C MET A 58 19.50 18.22 5.15
N THR A 59 20.56 17.79 5.82
CA THR A 59 21.12 18.55 6.95
C THR A 59 21.99 19.67 6.38
N LYS A 60 21.65 20.93 6.71
CA LYS A 60 22.35 22.14 6.22
C LYS A 60 23.57 22.51 7.05
N ASP A 61 23.46 22.37 8.37
CA ASP A 61 24.55 22.64 9.31
C ASP A 61 25.47 21.42 9.38
N VAL A 62 26.35 21.29 8.39
CA VAL A 62 27.25 20.13 8.27
C VAL A 62 28.52 20.36 9.08
N LEU A 63 28.77 19.49 10.06
CA LEU A 63 30.06 19.44 10.74
C LEU A 63 31.13 18.89 9.79
N THR A 64 32.24 19.62 9.65
CA THR A 64 33.38 19.25 8.82
C THR A 64 34.59 18.90 9.69
N VAL A 65 35.59 18.25 9.08
CA VAL A 65 36.90 18.01 9.70
C VAL A 65 38.03 18.49 8.80
N PRO A 66 39.10 19.08 9.35
CA PRO A 66 40.24 19.51 8.55
C PRO A 66 41.06 18.31 8.05
N GLU A 67 41.63 18.44 6.86
CA GLU A 67 42.38 17.37 6.19
C GLU A 67 43.60 16.84 6.97
N ASP A 68 44.18 17.68 7.82
CA ASP A 68 45.39 17.40 8.57
C ASP A 68 45.14 16.80 9.97
N MET A 69 43.87 16.68 10.38
CA MET A 69 43.47 16.05 11.62
C MET A 69 43.98 14.60 11.65
N ASN A 70 44.65 14.21 12.75
CA ASN A 70 45.07 12.82 12.92
C ASN A 70 43.88 11.90 13.26
N LEU A 71 44.02 10.61 12.99
CA LEU A 71 42.91 9.66 13.16
C LEU A 71 42.49 9.45 14.62
N GLU A 72 43.38 9.68 15.59
CA GLU A 72 43.07 9.60 17.02
C GLU A 72 42.09 10.71 17.45
N LYS A 73 42.36 11.95 17.00
CA LYS A 73 41.45 13.09 17.17
C LYS A 73 40.15 12.87 16.41
N PHE A 74 40.22 12.32 15.21
CA PHE A 74 39.02 11.98 14.43
C PHE A 74 38.13 10.93 15.12
N GLU A 75 38.72 9.87 15.70
CA GLU A 75 37.97 8.88 16.51
C GLU A 75 37.30 9.53 17.73
N LYS A 76 37.98 10.47 18.39
CA LYS A 76 37.39 11.25 19.48
C LYS A 76 36.24 12.12 18.98
N HIS A 77 36.42 12.79 17.85
CA HIS A 77 35.41 13.65 17.22
C HIS A 77 34.13 12.85 16.87
N ILE A 78 34.26 11.64 16.32
CA ILE A 78 33.14 10.71 16.09
C ILE A 78 32.41 10.39 17.39
N ARG A 79 33.13 10.11 18.48
CA ARG A 79 32.51 9.78 19.78
C ARG A 79 31.76 10.96 20.40
N GLU A 80 32.29 12.17 20.24
CA GLU A 80 31.71 13.40 20.77
C GLU A 80 30.43 13.80 20.01
N HIS A 81 30.49 13.84 18.68
CA HIS A 81 29.39 14.35 17.84
C HIS A 81 28.47 13.25 17.31
N LYS A 82 28.84 11.97 17.48
CA LYS A 82 28.05 10.78 17.12
C LYS A 82 27.69 10.65 15.64
N HIS A 83 28.28 11.45 14.75
CA HIS A 83 28.17 11.22 13.31
C HIS A 83 29.25 10.26 12.83
N LEU A 84 28.88 9.38 11.89
CA LEU A 84 29.75 8.32 11.37
C LEU A 84 30.51 8.73 10.09
N GLY A 85 30.46 10.00 9.70
CA GLY A 85 31.32 10.55 8.67
C GLY A 85 31.06 12.03 8.43
N TYR A 86 32.08 12.67 7.86
CA TYR A 86 32.25 14.11 7.83
C TYR A 86 32.85 14.52 6.48
N PRO A 87 32.39 15.62 5.86
CA PRO A 87 33.15 16.26 4.81
C PRO A 87 34.52 16.68 5.34
N VAL A 88 35.53 16.52 4.51
CA VAL A 88 36.90 16.95 4.79
C VAL A 88 37.14 18.25 4.07
N VAL A 89 37.71 19.25 4.77
CA VAL A 89 37.98 20.58 4.21
C VAL A 89 39.45 20.98 4.35
N ASP A 90 39.88 21.91 3.50
CA ASP A 90 41.15 22.62 3.64
C ASP A 90 41.05 23.81 4.62
N GLU A 91 42.12 24.60 4.72
CA GLU A 91 42.19 25.79 5.57
C GLU A 91 41.27 26.96 5.12
N ASN A 92 40.73 26.89 3.90
CA ASN A 92 39.84 27.88 3.31
C ASN A 92 38.38 27.36 3.22
N ASP A 93 38.05 26.28 3.95
CA ASP A 93 36.75 25.60 3.94
C ASP A 93 36.35 24.97 2.59
N ASN A 94 37.30 24.75 1.67
CA ASN A 94 37.02 24.04 0.41
C ASN A 94 36.90 22.53 0.68
N ILE A 95 35.90 21.87 0.09
CA ILE A 95 35.71 20.42 0.25
C ILE A 95 36.81 19.67 -0.50
N LEU A 96 37.56 18.83 0.23
CA LEU A 96 38.57 17.94 -0.32
C LEU A 96 38.12 16.47 -0.43
N GLY A 97 37.04 16.11 0.27
CA GLY A 97 36.61 14.72 0.34
C GLY A 97 35.54 14.46 1.40
N ILE A 98 35.32 13.17 1.66
CA ILE A 98 34.52 12.70 2.77
C ILE A 98 35.25 11.56 3.48
N VAL A 99 35.24 11.60 4.82
CA VAL A 99 35.81 10.54 5.65
C VAL A 99 34.72 9.89 6.49
N THR A 100 34.75 8.57 6.60
CA THR A 100 33.75 7.83 7.37
C THR A 100 34.38 6.95 8.44
N PHE A 101 33.57 6.52 9.40
CA PHE A 101 33.98 5.51 10.37
C PHE A 101 34.42 4.20 9.72
N ASN A 102 33.89 3.87 8.53
CA ASN A 102 34.31 2.67 7.79
C ASN A 102 35.73 2.81 7.21
N ASP A 103 36.16 4.05 6.91
CA ASP A 103 37.53 4.31 6.48
C ASP A 103 38.51 4.19 7.65
N LEU A 104 38.09 4.67 8.83
CA LEU A 104 38.84 4.48 10.07
C LEU A 104 39.03 2.99 10.42
N LYS A 105 38.01 2.16 10.23
CA LYS A 105 38.05 0.70 10.50
C LYS A 105 39.08 -0.06 9.65
N LYS A 106 39.52 0.50 8.52
CA LYS A 106 40.52 -0.13 7.64
C LYS A 106 41.94 0.02 8.19
N ILE A 107 42.14 0.88 9.20
CA ILE A 107 43.45 1.22 9.76
C ILE A 107 43.56 0.67 11.19
N GLY A 108 44.71 0.09 11.53
CA GLY A 108 45.02 -0.34 12.90
C GLY A 108 45.17 0.84 13.86
N LYS A 109 44.64 0.70 15.08
CA LYS A 109 44.61 1.79 16.09
C LYS A 109 46.00 2.32 16.44
N GLU A 110 47.01 1.47 16.42
CA GLU A 110 48.42 1.80 16.64
C GLU A 110 48.99 2.78 15.61
N LEU A 111 48.35 2.89 14.43
CA LEU A 111 48.75 3.80 13.36
C LEU A 111 48.01 5.15 13.41
N PHE A 112 47.02 5.33 14.29
CA PHE A 112 46.17 6.53 14.27
C PHE A 112 46.90 7.85 14.51
N LYS A 113 48.03 7.81 15.22
CA LYS A 113 48.90 8.99 15.44
C LYS A 113 49.74 9.35 14.21
N LYS A 114 49.95 8.40 13.30
CA LYS A 114 50.81 8.56 12.11
C LYS A 114 50.00 9.01 10.89
N PHE A 115 48.76 8.57 10.78
CA PHE A 115 47.88 8.89 9.65
C PHE A 115 47.00 10.09 9.95
N LYS A 116 46.70 10.84 8.90
CA LYS A 116 45.77 11.96 8.87
C LYS A 116 44.48 11.57 8.16
N VAL A 117 43.44 12.37 8.34
CA VAL A 117 42.14 12.18 7.69
C VAL A 117 42.28 12.10 6.16
N LYS A 118 43.11 12.97 5.56
CA LYS A 118 43.34 12.95 4.11
C LYS A 118 43.96 11.68 3.54
N ASP A 119 44.66 10.92 4.38
CA ASP A 119 45.31 9.67 3.95
C ASP A 119 44.29 8.52 3.77
N VAL A 120 43.09 8.66 4.33
CA VAL A 120 42.06 7.61 4.36
C VAL A 120 40.71 8.04 3.77
N MET A 121 40.50 9.35 3.57
CA MET A 121 39.26 9.87 3.03
C MET A 121 38.99 9.39 1.60
N THR A 122 37.73 9.42 1.18
CA THR A 122 37.39 9.41 -0.24
C THR A 122 37.65 10.83 -0.78
N PRO A 123 38.59 11.00 -1.72
CA PRO A 123 38.96 12.32 -2.22
C PRO A 123 37.88 12.90 -3.15
N GLU A 124 37.94 14.21 -3.35
CA GLU A 124 37.02 14.98 -4.22
C GLU A 124 36.80 14.32 -5.59
N SER A 125 37.87 13.84 -6.22
CA SER A 125 37.84 13.18 -7.54
C SER A 125 37.01 11.89 -7.60
N LYS A 126 36.62 11.33 -6.44
CA LYS A 126 35.80 10.12 -6.32
C LYS A 126 34.49 10.38 -5.59
N LEU A 127 34.19 11.64 -5.24
CA LEU A 127 32.95 11.97 -4.56
C LEU A 127 31.75 11.78 -5.48
N VAL A 128 30.71 11.20 -4.92
CA VAL A 128 29.38 11.23 -5.49
C VAL A 128 28.63 12.36 -4.78
N THR A 129 28.27 13.40 -5.54
CA THR A 129 27.53 14.57 -5.05
C THR A 129 26.23 14.73 -5.81
N VAL A 130 25.30 15.50 -5.25
CA VAL A 130 24.01 15.82 -5.88
C VAL A 130 23.68 17.30 -5.75
N SER A 131 22.81 17.78 -6.64
CA SER A 131 22.25 19.14 -6.56
C SER A 131 21.17 19.19 -5.47
N PRO A 132 20.94 20.36 -4.82
CA PRO A 132 19.80 20.56 -3.91
C PRO A 132 18.45 20.23 -4.55
N LYS A 133 18.34 20.35 -5.89
CA LYS A 133 17.12 20.10 -6.66
C LYS A 133 16.91 18.63 -7.05
N THR A 134 17.89 17.76 -6.80
CA THR A 134 17.76 16.33 -7.09
C THR A 134 16.62 15.74 -6.24
N SER A 135 15.84 14.81 -6.81
CA SER A 135 14.73 14.17 -6.09
C SER A 135 15.24 13.17 -5.04
N ALA A 136 14.49 12.97 -3.96
CA ALA A 136 14.82 11.98 -2.94
C ALA A 136 14.87 10.55 -3.52
N ALA A 137 13.98 10.24 -4.48
CA ALA A 137 13.99 8.98 -5.21
C ALA A 137 15.29 8.77 -6.01
N ASP A 138 15.78 9.79 -6.70
CA ASP A 138 17.03 9.68 -7.46
C ASP A 138 18.24 9.58 -6.54
N VAL A 139 18.26 10.31 -5.42
CA VAL A 139 19.29 10.14 -4.39
C VAL A 139 19.31 8.71 -3.85
N GLN A 140 18.14 8.11 -3.59
CA GLN A 140 18.04 6.71 -3.17
C GLN A 140 18.67 5.76 -4.20
N LYS A 141 18.36 5.95 -5.50
CA LYS A 141 18.96 5.17 -6.59
C LYS A 141 20.48 5.35 -6.67
N ILE A 142 20.97 6.58 -6.53
CA ILE A 142 22.41 6.90 -6.53
C ILE A 142 23.10 6.22 -5.34
N MET A 143 22.52 6.30 -4.13
CA MET A 143 23.06 5.64 -2.95
C MET A 143 23.14 4.12 -3.11
N TRP A 144 22.10 3.50 -3.67
CA TRP A 144 22.10 2.06 -3.94
C TRP A 144 23.14 1.69 -4.99
N LYS A 145 23.14 2.36 -6.14
CA LYS A 145 24.05 2.06 -7.25
C LYS A 145 25.53 2.15 -6.86
N ASN A 146 25.87 3.09 -5.98
CA ASN A 146 27.25 3.32 -5.54
C ASN A 146 27.59 2.64 -4.21
N ASP A 147 26.65 1.91 -3.60
CA ASP A 147 26.77 1.31 -2.26
C ASP A 147 27.25 2.31 -1.17
N ILE A 148 26.67 3.50 -1.17
CA ILE A 148 26.98 4.57 -0.21
C ILE A 148 25.79 4.90 0.69
N GLY A 149 26.08 5.30 1.93
CA GLY A 149 25.07 5.62 2.94
C GLY A 149 24.75 7.11 3.10
N ARG A 150 25.52 7.97 2.44
CA ARG A 150 25.44 9.44 2.53
C ARG A 150 26.03 10.09 1.29
N ILE A 151 25.51 11.25 0.93
CA ILE A 151 25.88 12.02 -0.26
C ILE A 151 25.97 13.49 0.14
N LEU A 152 27.02 14.17 -0.33
CA LEU A 152 27.15 15.61 -0.17
C LEU A 152 26.26 16.34 -1.18
N VAL A 153 25.62 17.40 -0.72
CA VAL A 153 24.76 18.27 -1.54
C VAL A 153 25.54 19.54 -1.83
N VAL A 154 25.73 19.84 -3.11
CA VAL A 154 26.56 20.98 -3.55
C VAL A 154 25.81 21.86 -4.54
N ASP A 155 26.18 23.14 -4.61
CA ASP A 155 25.71 24.05 -5.65
C ASP A 155 26.48 23.87 -6.98
N ASP A 156 26.11 24.65 -8.00
CA ASP A 156 26.76 24.63 -9.31
C ASP A 156 28.24 25.08 -9.28
N LYS A 157 28.69 25.70 -8.18
CA LYS A 157 30.07 26.12 -7.94
C LYS A 157 30.83 25.15 -7.04
N ASN A 158 30.25 23.99 -6.74
CA ASN A 158 30.79 22.94 -5.86
C ASN A 158 30.91 23.34 -4.38
N ASN A 159 30.18 24.37 -3.92
CA ASN A 159 30.12 24.71 -2.50
C ASN A 159 29.24 23.72 -1.75
N LEU A 160 29.64 23.33 -0.53
CA LEU A 160 28.84 22.46 0.32
C LEU A 160 27.58 23.18 0.78
N LEU A 161 26.41 22.66 0.43
CA LEU A 161 25.12 23.15 0.92
C LEU A 161 24.52 22.27 2.03
N GLY A 162 24.91 21.00 2.06
CA GLY A 162 24.37 20.06 3.01
C GLY A 162 24.85 18.63 2.83
N ILE A 163 24.33 17.73 3.66
CA ILE A 163 24.52 16.28 3.54
C ILE A 163 23.17 15.58 3.65
N VAL A 164 22.96 14.56 2.83
CA VAL A 164 21.80 13.68 2.89
C VAL A 164 22.25 12.25 3.13
N THR A 165 21.56 11.56 4.03
CA THR A 165 21.87 10.18 4.45
C THR A 165 20.70 9.25 4.20
N LYS A 166 20.94 7.93 4.24
CA LYS A 166 19.86 6.92 4.21
C LYS A 166 18.79 7.19 5.29
N SER A 167 19.18 7.69 6.46
CA SER A 167 18.24 8.02 7.54
C SER A 167 17.35 9.23 7.21
N ASP A 168 17.83 10.18 6.41
CA ASP A 168 17.03 11.32 5.95
C ASP A 168 15.99 10.87 4.92
N LEU A 169 16.41 10.01 3.98
CA LEU A 169 15.49 9.37 3.03
C LEU A 169 14.44 8.51 3.75
N LEU A 170 14.84 7.76 4.78
CA LEU A 170 13.92 6.96 5.58
C LEU A 170 12.94 7.86 6.34
N ARG A 171 13.39 8.94 6.97
CA ARG A 171 12.48 9.90 7.64
C ARG A 171 11.51 10.53 6.65
N ALA A 172 11.97 10.95 5.48
CA ALA A 172 11.12 11.45 4.41
C ALA A 172 10.09 10.41 4.00
N SER A 173 10.50 9.14 3.84
CA SER A 173 9.57 8.06 3.53
C SER A 173 8.56 7.82 4.65
N VAL A 174 8.97 7.77 5.93
CA VAL A 174 8.07 7.51 7.08
C VAL A 174 7.05 8.62 7.28
N ILE A 175 7.43 9.89 7.08
CA ILE A 175 6.47 11.00 7.09
C ILE A 175 5.40 10.76 6.01
N LEU A 176 5.80 10.30 4.82
CA LEU A 176 4.86 9.94 3.74
C LEU A 176 4.06 8.67 4.02
N LEU A 177 4.63 7.66 4.68
CA LEU A 177 3.92 6.43 5.06
C LEU A 177 2.84 6.73 6.12
N ASN A 178 3.08 7.69 7.01
CA ASN A 178 2.09 8.15 8.00
C ASN A 178 0.99 9.01 7.39
N GLU A 179 1.23 9.61 6.21
CA GLU A 179 0.25 10.32 5.38
C GLU A 179 -0.34 9.44 4.26
N MET A 180 -0.17 8.13 4.35
CA MET A 180 -0.83 7.21 3.43
C MET A 180 -2.34 7.47 3.47
N PRO A 181 -2.98 7.60 2.30
CA PRO A 181 -4.42 7.72 2.25
C PRO A 181 -5.03 6.45 2.85
N LYS A 182 -5.53 6.57 4.08
CA LYS A 182 -6.25 5.48 4.73
C LYS A 182 -7.62 5.35 4.10
N ILE A 183 -8.09 4.12 3.91
CA ILE A 183 -9.50 3.88 3.59
C ILE A 183 -10.33 4.33 4.78
N THR A 184 -11.14 5.36 4.56
CA THR A 184 -12.08 5.91 5.55
C THR A 184 -13.46 5.30 5.42
N GLU A 185 -13.82 4.88 4.21
CA GLU A 185 -15.10 4.27 3.92
C GLU A 185 -14.94 3.08 2.98
N CYS A 186 -15.64 2.00 3.31
CA CYS A 186 -15.79 0.84 2.44
C CYS A 186 -17.28 0.58 2.26
N LYS A 187 -17.68 0.32 1.02
CA LYS A 187 -18.99 -0.21 0.69
C LYS A 187 -18.83 -1.39 -0.25
N HIS A 188 -19.36 -2.53 0.17
CA HIS A 188 -19.23 -3.81 -0.48
C HIS A 188 -20.62 -4.31 -0.82
N ILE A 189 -20.92 -4.53 -2.10
CA ILE A 189 -22.22 -5.01 -2.59
C ILE A 189 -21.99 -6.29 -3.39
N THR A 190 -22.38 -7.41 -2.83
CA THR A 190 -22.22 -8.74 -3.44
C THR A 190 -23.55 -9.25 -3.93
N ASN A 191 -23.68 -9.56 -5.22
CA ASN A 191 -24.86 -10.22 -5.79
C ASN A 191 -24.55 -11.68 -6.10
N PHE A 192 -25.48 -12.55 -5.73
CA PHE A 192 -25.45 -13.99 -5.99
C PHE A 192 -26.59 -14.36 -6.94
N TYR A 193 -26.23 -14.89 -8.09
CA TYR A 193 -27.14 -15.47 -9.07
C TYR A 193 -27.02 -16.98 -9.02
N PHE A 194 -28.16 -17.68 -9.06
CA PHE A 194 -28.22 -19.11 -8.83
C PHE A 194 -28.80 -19.82 -10.05
N TYR A 195 -28.14 -20.91 -10.47
CA TYR A 195 -28.55 -21.73 -11.58
C TYR A 195 -28.64 -23.19 -11.14
N ASP A 196 -29.83 -23.77 -11.30
CA ASP A 196 -30.11 -25.16 -10.93
C ASP A 196 -31.36 -25.65 -11.66
N ARG A 197 -31.39 -26.95 -11.97
CA ARG A 197 -32.56 -27.61 -12.56
C ARG A 197 -33.77 -27.62 -11.61
N ASP A 198 -33.55 -27.72 -10.30
CA ASP A 198 -34.60 -27.57 -9.29
C ASP A 198 -34.85 -26.10 -8.97
N ALA A 199 -35.75 -25.48 -9.74
CA ALA A 199 -36.18 -24.11 -9.55
C ALA A 199 -36.84 -23.83 -8.18
N SER A 200 -37.18 -24.86 -7.38
CA SER A 200 -37.73 -24.66 -6.04
C SER A 200 -36.67 -24.26 -5.01
N LYS A 201 -35.39 -24.58 -5.25
CA LYS A 201 -34.30 -24.32 -4.30
C LYS A 201 -34.15 -22.83 -3.97
N ILE A 202 -34.18 -21.96 -4.98
CA ILE A 202 -34.00 -20.52 -4.77
C ILE A 202 -35.13 -19.89 -3.96
N ASN A 203 -36.37 -20.38 -4.13
CA ASN A 203 -37.51 -19.91 -3.34
C ASN A 203 -37.39 -20.35 -1.88
N LYS A 204 -37.02 -21.63 -1.64
CA LYS A 204 -36.78 -22.14 -0.28
C LYS A 204 -35.63 -21.41 0.41
N LEU A 205 -34.55 -21.13 -0.32
CA LEU A 205 -33.43 -20.32 0.19
C LEU A 205 -33.91 -18.93 0.62
N ALA A 206 -34.72 -18.26 -0.21
CA ALA A 206 -35.27 -16.95 0.12
C ALA A 206 -36.12 -16.98 1.39
N ASP A 207 -36.99 -17.97 1.53
CA ASP A 207 -37.82 -18.16 2.72
C ASP A 207 -36.96 -18.41 3.97
N ASP A 208 -35.98 -19.32 3.88
CA ASP A 208 -35.04 -19.62 4.97
C ASP A 208 -34.21 -18.39 5.37
N MET A 209 -33.80 -17.57 4.40
CA MET A 209 -33.07 -16.32 4.67
C MET A 209 -33.93 -15.33 5.46
N VAL A 210 -35.20 -15.16 5.08
CA VAL A 210 -36.15 -14.29 5.80
C VAL A 210 -36.34 -14.78 7.22
N VAL A 211 -36.51 -16.09 7.42
CA VAL A 211 -36.67 -16.70 8.75
C VAL A 211 -35.40 -16.52 9.58
N LEU A 212 -34.23 -16.84 9.02
CA LEU A 212 -32.93 -16.72 9.69
C LEU A 212 -32.70 -15.28 10.18
N LEU A 213 -32.84 -14.30 9.28
CA LEU A 213 -32.51 -12.91 9.57
C LEU A 213 -33.59 -12.25 10.43
N GLY A 214 -34.86 -12.58 10.23
CA GLY A 214 -35.95 -12.15 11.12
C GLY A 214 -35.76 -12.67 12.55
N ALA A 215 -35.34 -13.93 12.74
CA ALA A 215 -35.04 -14.50 14.06
C ALA A 215 -33.84 -13.84 14.74
N ARG A 216 -32.94 -13.19 13.99
CA ARG A 216 -31.83 -12.39 14.51
C ARG A 216 -32.24 -10.94 14.85
N GLY A 217 -33.50 -10.58 14.61
CA GLY A 217 -34.05 -9.26 14.91
C GLY A 217 -33.72 -8.19 13.88
N TYR A 218 -33.38 -8.60 12.65
CA TYR A 218 -33.30 -7.68 11.51
C TYR A 218 -34.70 -7.32 11.02
N ILE A 219 -34.84 -6.13 10.46
CA ILE A 219 -36.12 -5.64 9.95
C ILE A 219 -36.31 -6.19 8.55
N VAL A 220 -37.35 -7.01 8.36
CA VAL A 220 -37.73 -7.54 7.04
C VAL A 220 -38.87 -6.70 6.48
N SER A 221 -38.69 -6.15 5.28
CA SER A 221 -39.69 -5.37 4.56
C SER A 221 -39.89 -5.95 3.17
N GLU A 222 -41.11 -6.39 2.87
CA GLU A 222 -41.47 -6.81 1.51
C GLU A 222 -42.01 -5.62 0.70
N LYS A 223 -41.51 -5.47 -0.52
CA LYS A 223 -41.87 -4.40 -1.46
C LYS A 223 -42.15 -5.01 -2.83
N GLU A 224 -42.73 -4.20 -3.72
CA GLU A 224 -42.92 -4.61 -5.10
C GLU A 224 -41.57 -4.88 -5.77
N GLY A 225 -41.33 -6.15 -6.12
CA GLY A 225 -40.11 -6.60 -6.79
C GLY A 225 -38.93 -6.96 -5.89
N TYR A 226 -39.01 -6.86 -4.57
CA TYR A 226 -37.95 -7.35 -3.67
C TYR A 226 -38.37 -7.50 -2.21
N ILE A 227 -37.65 -8.34 -1.46
CA ILE A 227 -37.62 -8.30 0.00
C ILE A 227 -36.33 -7.62 0.43
N GLU A 228 -36.42 -6.63 1.31
CA GLU A 228 -35.29 -5.91 1.89
C GLU A 228 -35.13 -6.26 3.36
N ILE A 229 -33.89 -6.51 3.76
CA ILE A 229 -33.51 -6.87 5.13
C ILE A 229 -32.56 -5.78 5.63
N LEU A 230 -32.96 -5.11 6.70
CA LEU A 230 -32.28 -3.92 7.23
C LEU A 230 -31.74 -4.18 8.64
N THR A 231 -30.63 -3.52 8.96
CA THR A 231 -30.14 -3.37 10.33
C THR A 231 -31.11 -2.54 11.17
N ARG A 232 -30.90 -2.50 12.49
CA ARG A 232 -31.70 -1.67 13.40
C ARG A 232 -31.56 -0.18 13.13
N ASP A 233 -30.44 0.21 12.51
CA ASP A 233 -30.15 1.58 12.10
C ASP A 233 -30.66 1.89 10.68
N TRP A 234 -31.54 1.03 10.14
CA TRP A 234 -32.15 1.16 8.81
C TRP A 234 -31.17 1.05 7.65
N GLU A 235 -30.01 0.43 7.86
CA GLU A 235 -29.03 0.20 6.80
C GLU A 235 -29.33 -1.11 6.06
N PRO A 236 -29.23 -1.15 4.73
CA PRO A 236 -29.41 -2.39 3.97
C PRO A 236 -28.34 -3.42 4.30
N LEU A 237 -28.77 -4.61 4.73
CA LEU A 237 -27.90 -5.77 4.95
C LEU A 237 -28.03 -6.77 3.80
N ALA A 238 -29.25 -7.11 3.41
CA ALA A 238 -29.50 -8.04 2.32
C ALA A 238 -30.76 -7.67 1.53
N LYS A 239 -30.79 -8.04 0.26
CA LYS A 239 -31.98 -7.92 -0.60
C LYS A 239 -32.20 -9.20 -1.37
N ILE A 240 -33.45 -9.61 -1.47
CA ILE A 240 -33.88 -10.73 -2.30
C ILE A 240 -34.69 -10.13 -3.45
N MET A 241 -34.11 -10.10 -4.64
CA MET A 241 -34.72 -9.48 -5.82
C MET A 241 -35.72 -10.44 -6.47
N LYS A 242 -36.88 -9.93 -6.85
CA LYS A 242 -38.01 -10.71 -7.38
C LYS A 242 -38.57 -10.10 -8.66
N SER A 243 -38.95 -10.95 -9.61
CA SER A 243 -39.71 -10.54 -10.80
C SER A 243 -40.78 -11.59 -11.11
N LYS A 244 -42.03 -11.15 -11.23
CA LYS A 244 -43.19 -12.02 -11.56
C LYS A 244 -43.21 -13.33 -10.75
N ASN A 245 -43.04 -13.22 -9.42
CA ASN A 245 -42.99 -14.32 -8.45
C ASN A 245 -41.77 -15.26 -8.53
N LYS A 246 -40.72 -14.89 -9.27
CA LYS A 246 -39.45 -15.62 -9.31
C LYS A 246 -38.36 -14.82 -8.60
N ILE A 247 -37.55 -15.47 -7.77
CA ILE A 247 -36.32 -14.86 -7.23
C ILE A 247 -35.29 -14.76 -8.37
N GLU A 248 -34.71 -13.57 -8.57
CA GLU A 248 -33.69 -13.33 -9.60
C GLU A 248 -32.28 -13.50 -9.04
N HIS A 249 -31.98 -12.81 -7.95
CA HIS A 249 -30.70 -12.85 -7.26
C HIS A 249 -30.84 -12.39 -5.82
N ILE A 250 -29.80 -12.65 -5.04
CA ILE A 250 -29.69 -12.19 -3.65
C ILE A 250 -28.51 -11.24 -3.56
N THR A 251 -28.71 -10.10 -2.91
CA THR A 251 -27.66 -9.11 -2.65
C THR A 251 -27.32 -9.13 -1.16
N ILE A 252 -26.04 -9.07 -0.82
CA ILE A 252 -25.53 -8.78 0.53
C ILE A 252 -24.77 -7.45 0.45
N THR A 253 -24.96 -6.59 1.45
CA THR A 253 -24.23 -5.33 1.57
C THR A 253 -23.50 -5.30 2.90
N THR A 254 -22.21 -4.99 2.86
CA THR A 254 -21.40 -4.77 4.05
C THR A 254 -20.54 -3.52 3.92
N LYS A 255 -19.98 -3.09 5.05
CA LYS A 255 -19.02 -2.00 5.18
C LYS A 255 -17.62 -2.50 5.53
N THR A 256 -17.43 -3.82 5.60
CA THR A 256 -16.12 -4.43 5.78
C THR A 256 -15.52 -4.78 4.42
N LEU A 257 -14.19 -4.81 4.33
CA LEU A 257 -13.50 -5.32 3.13
C LEU A 257 -13.63 -6.84 3.04
N ASN A 258 -13.54 -7.53 4.18
CA ASN A 258 -13.76 -8.96 4.28
C ASN A 258 -15.22 -9.24 4.66
N LEU A 259 -15.99 -9.78 3.71
CA LEU A 259 -17.37 -10.19 3.94
C LEU A 259 -17.48 -11.25 5.05
N ILE A 260 -16.48 -12.12 5.21
CA ILE A 260 -16.50 -13.25 6.16
C ILE A 260 -16.27 -12.80 7.60
N ASP A 261 -15.68 -11.62 7.82
CA ASP A 261 -15.51 -11.05 9.17
C ASP A 261 -16.86 -10.67 9.80
N GLU A 262 -17.86 -10.38 8.98
CA GLU A 262 -19.21 -10.13 9.47
C GLU A 262 -19.92 -11.46 9.72
N LYS A 263 -20.07 -11.80 11.02
CA LYS A 263 -20.70 -13.06 11.47
C LYS A 263 -22.00 -13.39 10.73
N ILE A 264 -22.83 -12.38 10.46
CA ILE A 264 -24.13 -12.58 9.81
C ILE A 264 -23.98 -12.84 8.31
N ALA A 265 -23.06 -12.16 7.62
CA ALA A 265 -22.76 -12.47 6.23
C ALA A 265 -22.22 -13.91 6.10
N LYS A 266 -21.38 -14.37 7.03
CA LYS A 266 -20.94 -15.77 7.11
C LYS A 266 -22.11 -16.75 7.32
N GLU A 267 -23.05 -16.44 8.21
CA GLU A 267 -24.26 -17.26 8.39
C GLU A 267 -25.10 -17.35 7.10
N VAL A 268 -25.22 -16.25 6.35
CA VAL A 268 -25.93 -16.21 5.06
C VAL A 268 -25.21 -17.02 3.99
N ILE A 269 -23.88 -16.90 3.87
CA ILE A 269 -23.09 -17.69 2.91
C ILE A 269 -23.22 -19.18 3.20
N ASN A 270 -23.08 -19.59 4.46
CA ASN A 270 -23.24 -20.99 4.85
C ASN A 270 -24.65 -21.52 4.53
N LEU A 271 -25.68 -20.68 4.67
CA LEU A 271 -27.04 -21.03 4.29
C LEU A 271 -27.15 -21.23 2.77
N ILE A 272 -26.57 -20.34 1.96
CA ILE A 272 -26.53 -20.46 0.50
C ILE A 272 -25.87 -21.77 0.08
N GLU A 273 -24.70 -22.10 0.65
CA GLU A 273 -23.96 -23.32 0.33
C GLU A 273 -24.75 -24.60 0.62
N LYS A 274 -25.53 -24.61 1.70
CA LYS A 274 -26.35 -25.77 2.10
C LYS A 274 -27.34 -26.21 1.01
N TYR A 275 -27.81 -25.27 0.17
CA TYR A 275 -28.72 -25.57 -0.94
C TYR A 275 -28.03 -26.22 -2.13
N ALA A 276 -26.70 -26.08 -2.21
CA ALA A 276 -25.85 -26.79 -3.13
C ALA A 276 -26.33 -26.68 -4.59
N PHE A 277 -26.43 -25.43 -5.06
CA PHE A 277 -26.77 -25.11 -6.46
C PHE A 277 -25.73 -25.67 -7.43
N GLU A 278 -26.14 -25.98 -8.66
CA GLU A 278 -25.23 -26.49 -9.71
C GLU A 278 -24.19 -25.42 -10.11
N GLU A 279 -24.63 -24.18 -10.24
CA GLU A 279 -23.78 -23.02 -10.56
C GLU A 279 -24.23 -21.79 -9.77
N ILE A 280 -23.24 -21.04 -9.28
CA ILE A 280 -23.43 -19.75 -8.62
C ILE A 280 -22.54 -18.72 -9.31
N ILE A 281 -23.14 -17.63 -9.77
CA ILE A 281 -22.40 -16.46 -10.26
C ILE A 281 -22.43 -15.40 -9.17
N ILE A 282 -21.26 -14.88 -8.83
CA ILE A 282 -21.02 -13.90 -7.79
C ILE A 282 -20.46 -12.67 -8.49
N THR A 283 -21.21 -11.58 -8.45
CA THR A 283 -20.70 -10.26 -8.91
C THR A 283 -20.54 -9.38 -7.69
N ASP A 284 -19.37 -8.81 -7.52
CA ASP A 284 -19.02 -8.09 -6.30
C ASP A 284 -18.51 -6.70 -6.63
N HIS A 285 -19.13 -5.68 -6.04
CA HIS A 285 -18.77 -4.29 -6.24
C HIS A 285 -18.30 -3.69 -4.92
N ILE A 286 -17.00 -3.44 -4.84
CA ILE A 286 -16.35 -2.86 -3.66
C ILE A 286 -15.92 -1.44 -4.02
N THR A 287 -16.43 -0.48 -3.25
CA THR A 287 -16.04 0.92 -3.34
C THR A 287 -15.27 1.29 -2.09
N LEU A 288 -14.02 1.71 -2.28
CA LEU A 288 -13.17 2.22 -1.21
C LEU A 288 -12.97 3.71 -1.44
N ILE A 289 -13.17 4.49 -0.38
CA ILE A 289 -12.89 5.92 -0.35
C ILE A 289 -11.82 6.17 0.68
N ASN A 290 -10.80 6.92 0.27
CA ASN A 290 -9.71 7.30 1.16
C ASN A 290 -9.84 8.75 1.66
N GLU A 291 -8.99 9.13 2.63
CA GLU A 291 -8.94 10.48 3.22
C GLU A 291 -8.73 11.60 2.17
N ARG A 292 -8.16 11.27 1.00
CA ARG A 292 -7.91 12.20 -0.10
C ARG A 292 -9.06 12.24 -1.11
N SER A 293 -10.20 11.62 -0.80
CA SER A 293 -11.37 11.48 -1.68
C SER A 293 -11.09 10.77 -3.01
N SER A 294 -10.01 10.00 -3.11
CA SER A 294 -9.82 9.10 -4.26
C SER A 294 -10.78 7.93 -4.14
N ILE A 295 -11.36 7.53 -5.27
CA ILE A 295 -12.34 6.45 -5.32
C ILE A 295 -11.68 5.26 -6.00
N ILE A 296 -11.56 4.15 -5.25
CA ILE A 296 -11.14 2.87 -5.79
C ILE A 296 -12.39 2.01 -5.96
N ARG A 297 -12.66 1.60 -7.19
CA ARG A 297 -13.73 0.67 -7.53
C ARG A 297 -13.13 -0.66 -7.92
N VAL A 298 -13.55 -1.70 -7.22
CA VAL A 298 -13.18 -3.08 -7.54
C VAL A 298 -14.47 -3.79 -7.91
N ILE A 299 -14.44 -4.42 -9.08
CA ILE A 299 -15.53 -5.25 -9.58
C ILE A 299 -14.98 -6.65 -9.73
N THR A 300 -15.59 -7.63 -9.08
CA THR A 300 -15.25 -9.04 -9.27
C THR A 300 -16.44 -9.74 -9.91
N ASP A 301 -16.18 -10.54 -10.93
CA ASP A 301 -17.18 -11.37 -11.61
C ASP A 301 -16.68 -12.81 -11.57
N ILE A 302 -17.29 -13.63 -10.72
CA ILE A 302 -16.81 -14.97 -10.39
C ILE A 302 -17.92 -15.99 -10.58
N THR A 303 -17.62 -17.07 -11.29
CA THR A 303 -18.51 -18.21 -11.46
C THR A 303 -17.92 -19.42 -10.73
N SER A 304 -18.72 -20.01 -9.85
CA SER A 304 -18.39 -21.24 -9.14
C SER A 304 -19.24 -22.40 -9.66
N PHE A 305 -18.58 -23.47 -10.08
CA PHE A 305 -19.21 -24.68 -10.62
C PHE A 305 -19.08 -25.83 -9.64
N ARG A 306 -20.21 -26.31 -9.11
CA ARG A 306 -20.22 -27.33 -8.05
C ARG A 306 -19.58 -28.65 -8.49
N ASP A 307 -19.99 -29.19 -9.63
CA ASP A 307 -19.56 -30.53 -10.07
C ASP A 307 -18.06 -30.61 -10.38
N SER A 308 -17.49 -29.52 -10.86
CA SER A 308 -16.07 -29.45 -11.20
C SER A 308 -15.19 -28.96 -10.05
N LYS A 309 -15.78 -28.37 -9.00
CA LYS A 309 -15.07 -27.64 -7.92
C LYS A 309 -14.14 -26.54 -8.45
N LYS A 310 -14.43 -26.03 -9.64
CA LYS A 310 -13.66 -24.97 -10.27
C LYS A 310 -14.39 -23.66 -10.13
N THR A 311 -13.62 -22.65 -9.79
CA THR A 311 -14.06 -21.27 -9.72
C THR A 311 -13.23 -20.47 -10.71
N PHE A 312 -13.91 -19.77 -11.61
CA PHE A 312 -13.27 -18.90 -12.61
C PHE A 312 -13.87 -17.52 -12.51
N GLY A 313 -13.07 -16.49 -12.73
CA GLY A 313 -13.58 -15.14 -12.72
C GLY A 313 -12.58 -14.10 -13.16
N THR A 314 -13.04 -12.87 -13.12
CA THR A 314 -12.22 -11.68 -13.36
C THR A 314 -12.31 -10.76 -12.16
N VAL A 315 -11.23 -10.03 -11.91
CA VAL A 315 -11.21 -8.90 -10.99
C VAL A 315 -10.76 -7.68 -11.78
N THR A 316 -11.67 -6.73 -11.92
CA THR A 316 -11.44 -5.46 -12.56
C THR A 316 -11.27 -4.40 -11.49
N ILE A 317 -10.13 -3.73 -11.51
CA ILE A 317 -9.83 -2.66 -10.56
C ILE A 317 -9.69 -1.36 -11.32
N ARG A 318 -10.45 -0.36 -10.88
CA ARG A 318 -10.45 0.98 -11.41
C ARG A 318 -10.18 1.98 -10.30
N ILE A 319 -9.18 2.82 -10.50
CA ILE A 319 -8.79 3.87 -9.57
C ILE A 319 -9.04 5.20 -10.27
N ASP A 320 -9.92 6.01 -9.69
CA ASP A 320 -10.20 7.38 -10.13
C ASP A 320 -9.49 8.35 -9.16
N PHE A 321 -8.52 9.11 -9.68
CA PHE A 321 -7.71 10.10 -8.97
C PHE A 321 -8.25 11.52 -9.20
#